data_AF-C5KGM1-F1
#
_entry.id   AF-C5KGM1-F1
#
_cell.length_a   1.000
_cell.length_b   1.000
_cell.length_c   1.000
_cell.angle_alpha   90.00
_cell.angle_beta   90.00
_cell.angle_gamma   90.00
#
_symmetry.space_group_name_H-M   'P 1'
#
loop_
_entity.id
_entity.type
_entity.pdbx_description
1 polymer ?
#
loop_
_entity_poly.entity_id
_entity_poly.type
_entity_poly.pdbx_seq_one_letter_code
_entity_poly.pdbx_strand_id
1 'polypeptide(L)'
;MRAVEVKWLGMRQQPGESIPALADRVEDIAHIKETLSGVSVLDAQMSERLADGLTDGDSILAKSLIDPLLKMPYEEFKQSMLSFLESMNSAAHLNFLKGSSKSSQLPQNLRQSSPKRAEGNSNGSEGKVHSTVALELGLDKDACIRCGHAGHRAGSCTGDIIYRQHDRCDRCGKLII
;
A
#
# COMPACT_ATOMS: atom_id res chain seq x y z
N MET A 1 -7.19 -19.15 -5.09
CA MET A 1 -5.93 -19.25 -4.28
C MET A 1 -4.59 -19.14 -5.03
N ARG A 2 -4.21 -20.03 -5.98
CA ARG A 2 -2.86 -20.02 -6.62
C ARG A 2 -2.46 -18.65 -7.23
N ALA A 3 -3.41 -17.94 -7.82
CA ALA A 3 -3.16 -16.61 -8.40
C ALA A 3 -2.76 -15.55 -7.37
N VAL A 4 -3.35 -15.60 -6.16
CA VAL A 4 -3.03 -14.68 -5.05
C VAL A 4 -1.65 -14.96 -4.51
N GLU A 5 -1.25 -16.22 -4.37
CA GLU A 5 0.12 -16.58 -3.97
C GLU A 5 1.17 -16.13 -4.99
N VAL A 6 0.90 -16.34 -6.28
CA VAL A 6 1.79 -15.87 -7.35
C VAL A 6 1.90 -14.34 -7.33
N LYS A 7 0.78 -13.64 -7.12
CA LYS A 7 0.78 -12.19 -7.02
C LYS A 7 1.57 -11.73 -5.79
N TRP A 8 1.30 -12.30 -4.61
CA TRP A 8 2.01 -12.02 -3.35
C TRP A 8 3.52 -12.17 -3.55
N LEU A 9 3.99 -13.34 -3.99
CA LEU A 9 5.42 -13.60 -4.17
C LEU A 9 6.07 -12.73 -5.25
N GLY A 10 5.31 -12.32 -6.26
CA GLY A 10 5.76 -11.49 -7.39
C GLY A 10 5.68 -9.98 -7.18
N MET A 11 5.28 -9.50 -6.01
CA MET A 11 5.10 -8.07 -5.73
C MET A 11 6.42 -7.30 -5.81
N ARG A 12 6.53 -6.40 -6.79
CA ARG A 12 7.67 -5.50 -6.90
C ARG A 12 7.21 -4.07 -7.15
N GLN A 13 8.01 -3.15 -6.66
CA GLN A 13 7.89 -1.73 -6.92
C GLN A 13 7.94 -1.49 -8.43
N GLN A 14 7.01 -0.70 -8.94
CA GLN A 14 6.98 -0.28 -10.33
C GLN A 14 7.91 0.92 -10.54
N PRO A 15 8.42 1.14 -11.77
CA PRO A 15 9.22 2.32 -12.06
C PRO A 15 8.47 3.62 -11.71
N GLY A 16 9.08 4.44 -10.84
CA GLY A 16 8.47 5.70 -10.37
C GLY A 16 7.38 5.54 -9.31
N GLU A 17 7.13 4.32 -8.83
CA GLU A 17 6.17 4.09 -7.74
C GLU A 17 6.77 4.50 -6.39
N SER A 18 5.97 5.21 -5.60
CA SER A 18 6.34 5.61 -4.24
C SER A 18 6.23 4.44 -3.25
N ILE A 19 7.00 4.49 -2.17
CA ILE A 19 6.92 3.48 -1.10
C ILE A 19 5.52 3.35 -0.49
N PRO A 20 4.76 4.44 -0.22
CA PRO A 20 3.37 4.32 0.20
C PRO A 20 2.50 3.53 -0.79
N ALA A 21 2.66 3.78 -2.10
CA ALA A 21 1.87 3.08 -3.11
C ALA A 21 2.21 1.58 -3.18
N LEU A 22 3.49 1.22 -3.05
CA LEU A 22 3.88 -0.19 -2.93
C LEU A 22 3.31 -0.83 -1.66
N ALA A 23 3.40 -0.14 -0.51
CA ALA A 23 2.87 -0.62 0.76
C ALA A 23 1.35 -0.86 0.68
N ASP A 24 0.60 0.08 0.09
CA ASP A 24 -0.84 -0.07 -0.15
C ASP A 24 -1.15 -1.36 -0.94
N ARG A 25 -0.35 -1.67 -1.98
CA ARG A 25 -0.53 -2.92 -2.75
C ARG A 25 -0.18 -4.15 -1.93
N VAL A 26 0.83 -4.08 -1.04
CA VAL A 26 1.20 -5.19 -0.13
C VAL A 26 0.04 -5.48 0.81
N GLU A 27 -0.51 -4.44 1.42
CA GLU A 27 -1.66 -4.52 2.32
C GLU A 27 -2.91 -5.05 1.62
N ASP A 28 -3.19 -4.62 0.38
CA ASP A 28 -4.34 -5.11 -0.39
C ASP A 28 -4.24 -6.61 -0.70
N ILE A 29 -3.07 -7.07 -1.18
CA ILE A 29 -2.88 -8.51 -1.46
C ILE A 29 -2.87 -9.34 -0.19
N ALA A 30 -2.28 -8.84 0.91
CA ALA A 30 -2.36 -9.49 2.21
C ALA A 30 -3.82 -9.66 2.65
N HIS A 31 -4.61 -8.60 2.58
CA HIS A 31 -6.03 -8.62 2.92
C HIS A 31 -6.82 -9.64 2.09
N ILE A 32 -6.55 -9.72 0.78
CA ILE A 32 -7.17 -10.72 -0.10
C ILE A 32 -6.77 -12.15 0.35
N LYS A 33 -5.49 -12.36 0.66
CA LYS A 33 -4.96 -13.65 1.11
C LYS A 33 -5.59 -14.08 2.45
N GLU A 34 -5.72 -13.17 3.41
CA GLU A 34 -6.39 -13.42 4.69
C GLU A 34 -7.87 -13.77 4.49
N THR A 35 -8.56 -13.00 3.65
CA THR A 35 -9.98 -13.21 3.35
C THR A 35 -10.25 -14.60 2.74
N LEU A 36 -9.39 -15.05 1.83
CA LEU A 36 -9.59 -16.34 1.16
C LEU A 36 -9.13 -17.55 1.98
N SER A 37 -8.11 -17.38 2.82
CA SER A 37 -7.55 -18.47 3.62
C SER A 37 -8.16 -18.57 5.02
N GLY A 38 -8.77 -17.49 5.54
CA GLY A 38 -9.19 -17.37 6.93
C GLY A 38 -8.02 -17.26 7.92
N VAL A 39 -6.77 -17.14 7.44
CA VAL A 39 -5.55 -17.09 8.26
C VAL A 39 -4.93 -15.70 8.14
N SER A 40 -4.66 -15.05 9.28
CA SER A 40 -3.97 -13.76 9.30
C SER A 40 -2.54 -13.86 8.78
N VAL A 41 -2.12 -12.87 8.00
CA VAL A 41 -0.73 -12.70 7.55
C VAL A 41 0.06 -12.07 8.68
N LEU A 42 1.21 -12.66 9.02
CA LEU A 42 2.05 -12.18 10.11
C LEU A 42 2.78 -10.90 9.73
N ASP A 43 3.01 -10.00 10.69
CA ASP A 43 3.80 -8.78 10.50
C ASP A 43 5.17 -9.05 9.85
N ALA A 44 5.86 -10.11 10.26
CA ALA A 44 7.14 -10.50 9.66
C ALA A 44 7.02 -10.77 8.15
N GLN A 45 5.92 -11.40 7.72
CA GLN A 45 5.64 -11.66 6.31
C GLN A 45 5.30 -10.37 5.55
N MET A 46 4.62 -9.43 6.20
CA MET A 46 4.36 -8.10 5.64
C MET A 46 5.66 -7.30 5.45
N SER A 47 6.52 -7.27 6.47
CA SER A 47 7.83 -6.60 6.42
C SER A 47 8.72 -7.22 5.35
N GLU A 48 8.83 -8.55 5.32
CA GLU A 48 9.58 -9.27 4.28
C GLU A 48 9.05 -8.94 2.89
N ARG A 49 7.72 -8.93 2.71
CA ARG A 49 7.12 -8.67 1.40
C ARG A 49 7.37 -7.26 0.90
N LEU A 50 7.24 -6.26 1.76
CA LEU A 50 7.53 -4.87 1.41
C LEU A 50 9.03 -4.72 1.10
N ALA A 51 9.89 -5.27 1.95
CA ALA A 51 11.32 -5.17 1.86
C ALA A 51 11.92 -5.88 0.64
N ASP A 52 11.35 -7.00 0.21
CA ASP A 52 11.75 -7.74 -1.00
C ASP A 52 11.15 -7.14 -2.27
N GLY A 53 10.08 -6.37 -2.13
CA GLY A 53 9.43 -5.67 -3.23
C GLY A 53 10.19 -4.43 -3.72
N LEU A 54 11.11 -3.88 -2.92
CA LEU A 54 11.87 -2.67 -3.25
C LEU A 54 12.78 -2.89 -4.46
N THR A 55 12.84 -1.88 -5.32
CA THR A 55 13.69 -1.91 -6.54
C THR A 55 14.54 -0.67 -6.72
N ASP A 56 14.16 0.47 -6.14
CA ASP A 56 14.95 1.68 -6.21
C ASP A 56 16.12 1.67 -5.20
N GLY A 57 17.23 2.30 -5.57
CA GLY A 57 18.47 2.27 -4.79
C GLY A 57 18.35 2.94 -3.42
N ASP A 58 17.62 4.05 -3.33
CA ASP A 58 17.46 4.80 -2.08
C ASP A 58 16.64 4.01 -1.06
N SER A 59 15.59 3.32 -1.50
CA SER A 59 14.77 2.47 -0.64
C SER A 59 15.48 1.20 -0.23
N ILE A 60 16.30 0.60 -1.11
CA ILE A 60 17.16 -0.54 -0.75
C ILE A 60 18.16 -0.10 0.34
N LEU A 61 18.79 1.07 0.17
CA LEU A 61 19.69 1.63 1.17
C LEU A 61 18.96 1.92 2.50
N ALA A 62 17.78 2.55 2.43
CA ALA A 62 16.95 2.83 3.60
C ALA A 62 16.63 1.56 4.38
N LYS A 63 16.16 0.51 3.71
CA LYS A 63 15.93 -0.83 4.31
C LYS A 63 17.17 -1.33 5.04
N SER A 64 18.34 -1.28 4.38
CA SER A 64 19.60 -1.79 4.97
C SER A 64 20.06 -1.02 6.21
N LEU A 65 19.68 0.26 6.34
CA LEU A 65 20.05 1.10 7.48
C LEU A 65 19.05 1.02 8.63
N ILE A 66 17.75 0.91 8.31
CA ILE A 66 16.67 0.93 9.30
C ILE A 66 16.53 -0.43 9.98
N ASP A 67 16.41 -1.49 9.20
CA ASP A 67 16.18 -2.83 9.74
C ASP A 67 16.79 -3.91 8.82
N PRO A 68 18.12 -4.08 8.86
CA PRO A 68 18.81 -5.07 8.02
C PRO A 68 18.41 -6.51 8.32
N LEU A 69 17.84 -6.79 9.49
CA LEU A 69 17.45 -8.14 9.93
C LEU A 69 15.94 -8.39 9.86
N LEU A 70 15.13 -7.41 9.43
CA LEU A 70 13.67 -7.50 9.36
C LEU A 70 13.02 -7.97 10.68
N LYS A 71 13.48 -7.43 11.80
CA LYS A 71 12.95 -7.73 13.15
C LYS A 71 11.90 -6.73 13.62
N MET A 72 11.79 -5.60 12.95
CA MET A 72 10.86 -4.53 13.28
C MET A 72 9.43 -4.91 12.84
N PRO A 73 8.41 -4.61 13.66
CA PRO A 73 7.01 -4.73 13.27
C PRO A 73 6.72 -3.96 11.98
N TYR A 74 5.77 -4.43 11.19
CA TYR A 74 5.52 -3.92 9.84
C TYR A 74 5.24 -2.41 9.80
N GLU A 75 4.37 -1.93 10.69
CA GLU A 75 4.01 -0.51 10.73
C GLU A 75 5.20 0.36 11.14
N GLU A 76 6.01 -0.09 12.10
CA GLU A 76 7.22 0.62 12.52
C GLU A 76 8.26 0.65 11.39
N PHE A 77 8.44 -0.46 10.68
CA PHE A 77 9.33 -0.55 9.52
C PHE A 77 8.89 0.41 8.41
N LYS A 78 7.61 0.38 8.04
CA LYS A 78 7.02 1.27 7.03
C LYS A 78 7.21 2.73 7.39
N GLN A 79 6.85 3.14 8.60
CA GLN A 79 6.98 4.54 9.04
C GLN A 79 8.44 5.01 9.11
N SER A 80 9.34 4.13 9.56
CA SER A 80 10.77 4.43 9.59
C SER A 80 11.34 4.65 8.19
N MET A 81 10.93 3.83 7.21
CA MET A 81 11.35 4.03 5.82
C MET A 81 10.87 5.36 5.25
N LEU A 82 9.61 5.70 5.47
CA LEU A 82 9.03 6.96 4.99
C LEU A 82 9.75 8.16 5.59
N SER A 83 9.96 8.14 6.91
CA SER A 83 10.64 9.22 7.64
C SER A 83 12.09 9.39 7.16
N PHE A 84 12.80 8.27 6.94
CA PHE A 84 14.18 8.30 6.47
C PHE A 84 14.28 8.89 5.06
N LEU A 85 13.45 8.43 4.12
CA LEU A 85 13.45 8.92 2.74
C LEU A 85 13.04 10.41 2.67
N GLU A 86 12.08 10.84 3.49
CA GLU A 86 11.72 12.24 3.61
C GLU A 86 12.89 13.09 4.14
N SER A 87 13.64 12.58 5.12
CA SER A 87 14.82 13.25 5.67
C SER A 87 15.95 13.36 4.64
N MET A 88 16.17 12.32 3.82
CA MET A 88 17.17 12.32 2.75
C MET A 88 16.82 13.36 1.68
N ASN A 89 15.57 13.41 1.25
CA ASN A 89 15.09 14.40 0.29
C ASN A 89 15.24 15.83 0.85
N SER A 90 14.89 16.04 2.11
CA SER A 90 15.03 17.33 2.78
C SER A 90 16.51 17.76 2.89
N ALA A 91 17.42 16.83 3.20
CA ALA A 91 18.86 17.10 3.26
C ALA A 91 19.46 17.38 1.86
N ALA A 92 18.99 16.69 0.82
CA ALA A 92 19.39 16.94 -0.57
C ALA A 92 18.99 18.36 -1.01
N HIS A 93 17.79 18.81 -0.64
CA HIS A 93 17.34 20.19 -0.90
C HIS A 93 18.18 21.25 -0.16
N LEU A 94 18.61 20.99 1.07
CA LEU A 94 19.48 21.90 1.82
C LEU A 94 20.90 21.99 1.23
N ASN A 95 21.43 20.90 0.68
CA ASN A 95 22.72 20.92 0.00
C ASN A 95 22.65 21.65 -1.35
N PHE A 96 21.50 21.64 -2.03
CA PHE A 96 21.27 22.44 -3.24
C PHE A 96 21.21 23.95 -2.93
N LEU A 97 20.68 24.33 -1.76
CA LEU A 97 20.61 25.73 -1.31
C LEU A 97 21.96 26.32 -0.86
N LYS A 98 22.97 25.50 -0.56
CA LYS A 98 24.34 25.98 -0.28
C LYS A 98 25.10 26.47 -1.52
N GLY A 99 24.53 26.33 -2.73
CA GLY A 99 25.11 26.77 -4.00
C GLY A 99 24.57 28.10 -4.57
N SER A 100 23.65 28.81 -3.91
CA SER A 100 23.17 30.10 -4.42
C SER A 100 22.89 31.10 -3.31
N SER A 101 23.90 31.94 -3.06
CA SER A 101 23.68 33.25 -2.47
C SER A 101 22.86 34.10 -3.43
N LYS A 102 21.56 34.29 -3.17
CA LYS A 102 20.87 35.59 -3.28
C LYS A 102 19.38 35.53 -2.86
N SER A 103 19.10 36.37 -1.87
CA SER A 103 17.89 37.18 -1.68
C SER A 103 16.59 36.51 -1.17
N SER A 104 16.33 36.82 0.11
CA SER A 104 15.07 37.18 0.75
C SER A 104 13.74 36.83 0.06
N GLN A 105 12.91 36.02 0.74
CA GLN A 105 11.53 36.35 1.16
C GLN A 105 10.88 35.14 1.87
N LEU A 106 10.58 35.29 3.16
CA LEU A 106 9.37 34.73 3.77
C LEU A 106 8.27 35.81 3.69
N PRO A 107 6.97 35.53 3.92
CA PRO A 107 6.30 34.24 4.16
C PRO A 107 5.01 34.08 3.30
N GLN A 108 4.50 32.86 3.09
CA GLN A 108 3.05 32.72 2.82
C GLN A 108 2.47 31.35 3.18
N ASN A 109 1.41 31.43 3.99
CA ASN A 109 0.44 30.39 4.31
C ASN A 109 0.06 29.55 3.09
N LEU A 110 0.33 28.25 3.12
CA LEU A 110 -0.35 27.28 2.25
C LEU A 110 -1.14 26.33 3.13
N ARG A 111 -2.45 26.60 3.14
CA ARG A 111 -3.51 25.71 3.58
C ARG A 111 -3.20 24.28 3.16
N GLN A 112 -3.29 23.36 4.12
CA GLN A 112 -3.37 21.93 3.87
C GLN A 112 -4.59 21.64 2.97
N SER A 113 -4.37 21.62 1.65
CA SER A 113 -5.28 20.93 0.75
C SER A 113 -4.90 19.45 0.80
N SER A 114 -5.76 18.65 1.44
CA SER A 114 -5.71 17.19 1.37
C SER A 114 -5.48 16.76 -0.08
N PRO A 115 -4.52 15.87 -0.38
CA PRO A 115 -4.33 15.43 -1.74
C PRO A 115 -5.58 14.68 -2.18
N LYS A 116 -6.29 15.25 -3.17
CA LYS A 116 -7.31 14.56 -3.95
C LYS A 116 -6.67 13.26 -4.45
N ARG A 117 -7.23 12.11 -4.04
CA ARG A 117 -6.88 10.78 -4.54
C ARG A 117 -6.91 10.85 -6.08
N ALA A 118 -5.74 10.76 -6.69
CA ALA A 118 -5.65 10.62 -8.14
C ALA A 118 -6.33 9.29 -8.50
N GLU A 119 -7.35 9.37 -9.35
CA GLU A 119 -7.94 8.22 -10.04
C GLU A 119 -6.90 7.65 -11.00
N GLY A 120 -5.95 6.91 -10.43
CA GLY A 120 -4.87 6.24 -11.13
C GLY A 120 -5.39 4.98 -11.78
N ASN A 121 -5.61 5.07 -13.09
CA ASN A 121 -5.82 4.01 -14.06
C ASN A 121 -5.15 2.68 -13.64
N SER A 122 -5.92 1.82 -12.98
CA SER A 122 -5.35 0.64 -12.32
C SER A 122 -5.06 -0.44 -13.36
N ASN A 123 -3.78 -0.61 -13.65
CA ASN A 123 -3.14 -1.69 -14.39
C ASN A 123 -3.97 -2.99 -14.47
N GLY A 124 -4.19 -3.50 -15.68
CA GLY A 124 -5.03 -4.69 -15.96
C GLY A 124 -4.65 -5.98 -15.21
N SER A 125 -3.49 -6.03 -14.53
CA SER A 125 -3.14 -7.16 -13.66
C SER A 125 -3.87 -7.16 -12.31
N GLU A 126 -4.22 -5.98 -11.76
CA GLU A 126 -4.97 -5.87 -10.51
C GLU A 126 -6.45 -6.17 -10.73
N GLY A 127 -7.02 -5.65 -11.82
CA GLY A 127 -8.40 -5.96 -12.22
C GLY A 127 -8.62 -7.46 -12.38
N LYS A 128 -7.63 -8.19 -12.93
CA LYS A 128 -7.71 -9.64 -13.12
C LYS A 128 -7.66 -10.43 -11.81
N VAL A 129 -6.96 -9.94 -10.79
CA VAL A 129 -6.93 -10.56 -9.46
C VAL A 129 -8.27 -10.32 -8.77
N HIS A 130 -8.75 -9.07 -8.71
CA HIS A 130 -10.03 -8.76 -8.10
C HIS A 130 -11.20 -9.51 -8.76
N SER A 131 -11.21 -9.62 -10.08
CA SER A 131 -12.25 -10.35 -10.79
C SER A 131 -12.23 -11.85 -10.49
N THR A 132 -11.04 -12.43 -10.35
CA THR A 132 -10.89 -13.85 -9.99
C THR A 132 -11.37 -14.09 -8.56
N VAL A 133 -11.04 -13.19 -7.64
CA VAL A 133 -11.45 -13.25 -6.23
C VAL A 133 -12.95 -13.08 -6.07
N ALA A 134 -13.56 -12.14 -6.80
CA ALA A 134 -15.00 -11.95 -6.79
C ALA A 134 -15.74 -13.23 -7.21
N LEU A 135 -15.28 -13.88 -8.28
CA LEU A 135 -15.83 -15.17 -8.72
C LEU A 135 -15.61 -16.30 -7.70
N GLU A 136 -14.43 -16.39 -7.05
CA GLU A 136 -14.18 -17.37 -5.97
C GLU A 136 -15.13 -17.16 -4.77
N LEU A 137 -15.58 -15.92 -4.53
CA LEU A 137 -16.55 -15.59 -3.48
C LEU A 137 -18.03 -15.78 -3.92
N GLY A 138 -18.28 -16.16 -5.18
CA GLY A 138 -19.62 -16.26 -5.75
C GLY A 138 -20.27 -14.92 -6.10
N LEU A 139 -19.46 -13.88 -6.31
CA LEU A 139 -19.87 -12.56 -6.76
C LEU A 139 -19.62 -12.39 -8.27
N ASP A 140 -20.24 -11.37 -8.85
CA ASP A 140 -19.94 -10.96 -10.22
C ASP A 140 -18.49 -10.49 -10.35
N LYS A 141 -17.88 -10.70 -11.53
CA LYS A 141 -16.47 -10.37 -11.82
C LYS A 141 -16.07 -8.90 -11.55
N ASP A 142 -17.04 -7.98 -11.59
CA ASP A 142 -16.85 -6.54 -11.40
C ASP A 142 -17.38 -6.07 -10.03
N ALA A 143 -17.79 -7.01 -9.17
CA ALA A 143 -18.29 -6.72 -7.84
C ALA A 143 -17.14 -6.35 -6.89
N CYS A 144 -17.40 -5.33 -6.07
CA CYS A 144 -16.58 -4.99 -4.94
C CYS A 144 -16.50 -6.18 -3.98
N ILE A 145 -15.30 -6.71 -3.75
CA ILE A 145 -15.08 -7.86 -2.86
C ILE A 145 -15.41 -7.57 -1.39
N ARG A 146 -15.72 -6.32 -1.01
CA ARG A 146 -16.14 -5.95 0.36
C ARG A 146 -17.66 -5.97 0.53
N CYS A 147 -18.42 -5.30 -0.33
CA CYS A 147 -19.88 -5.16 -0.19
C CYS A 147 -20.69 -5.98 -1.20
N GLY A 148 -20.07 -6.51 -2.25
CA GLY A 148 -20.73 -7.26 -3.33
C GLY A 148 -21.35 -6.40 -4.43
N HIS A 149 -21.31 -5.06 -4.34
CA HIS A 149 -21.86 -4.17 -5.37
C HIS A 149 -20.83 -3.81 -6.45
N ALA A 150 -21.29 -3.59 -7.68
CA ALA A 150 -20.46 -3.16 -8.79
C ALA A 150 -20.14 -1.64 -8.75
N GLY A 151 -19.19 -1.21 -9.56
CA GLY A 151 -18.88 0.21 -9.81
C GLY A 151 -17.81 0.83 -8.90
N HIS A 152 -17.24 0.06 -7.97
CA HIS A 152 -16.13 0.52 -7.12
C HIS A 152 -15.29 -0.67 -6.62
N ARG A 153 -14.12 -0.38 -6.02
CA ARG A 153 -13.24 -1.40 -5.41
C ARG A 153 -13.30 -1.35 -3.88
N ALA A 154 -12.84 -2.41 -3.22
CA ALA A 154 -12.86 -2.51 -1.76
C ALA A 154 -12.17 -1.33 -1.04
N GLY A 155 -11.03 -0.86 -1.56
CA GLY A 155 -10.28 0.29 -1.01
C GLY A 155 -10.95 1.67 -1.20
N SER A 156 -12.03 1.74 -1.96
CA SER A 156 -12.88 2.93 -2.13
C SER A 156 -14.35 2.66 -1.77
N CYS A 157 -14.62 1.54 -1.10
CA CYS A 157 -15.97 1.14 -0.73
C CYS A 157 -16.46 1.95 0.47
N THR A 158 -17.59 2.62 0.29
CA THR A 158 -18.34 3.35 1.33
C THR A 158 -19.65 2.65 1.68
N GLY A 159 -19.79 1.37 1.33
CA GLY A 159 -21.00 0.61 1.59
C GLY A 159 -21.07 0.15 3.05
N ASP A 160 -22.24 0.30 3.65
CA ASP A 160 -22.51 -0.08 5.06
C ASP A 160 -22.69 -1.60 5.24
N ILE A 161 -22.93 -2.32 4.14
CA ILE A 161 -23.17 -3.77 4.13
C ILE A 161 -21.90 -4.49 3.69
N ILE A 162 -21.40 -5.41 4.51
CA ILE A 162 -20.25 -6.26 4.20
C ILE A 162 -20.74 -7.63 3.73
N TYR A 163 -20.35 -8.02 2.52
CA TYR A 163 -20.68 -9.33 1.95
C TYR A 163 -20.00 -10.44 2.74
N ARG A 164 -20.81 -11.41 3.21
CA ARG A 164 -20.43 -12.50 4.12
C ARG A 164 -19.68 -12.01 5.35
N GLN A 165 -20.20 -10.98 6.01
CA GLN A 165 -19.59 -10.38 7.20
C GLN A 165 -19.18 -11.41 8.28
N HIS A 166 -19.96 -12.49 8.44
CA HIS A 166 -19.68 -13.56 9.40
C HIS A 166 -18.45 -14.42 9.07
N ASP A 167 -18.04 -14.46 7.80
CA ASP A 167 -16.86 -15.20 7.33
C ASP A 167 -15.60 -14.30 7.30
N ARG A 168 -15.74 -13.02 7.61
CA ARG A 168 -14.65 -12.02 7.54
C ARG A 168 -13.90 -11.97 8.87
N CYS A 169 -12.59 -11.76 8.80
CA CYS A 169 -11.81 -11.50 10.01
C CYS A 169 -12.30 -10.21 10.70
N ASP A 170 -12.01 -10.06 11.99
CA ASP A 170 -12.51 -8.96 12.82
C ASP A 170 -12.18 -7.56 12.24
N ARG A 171 -11.07 -7.43 11.51
CA ARG A 171 -10.66 -6.18 10.83
C ARG A 171 -11.54 -5.88 9.60
N CYS A 172 -11.92 -6.90 8.86
CA CYS A 172 -12.69 -6.81 7.62
C CYS A 172 -14.21 -6.82 7.86
N GLY A 173 -14.66 -7.44 8.95
CA GLY A 173 -16.07 -7.52 9.36
C GLY A 173 -16.55 -6.35 10.23
N LYS A 174 -15.63 -5.58 10.85
CA LYS A 174 -15.97 -4.42 11.69
C LYS A 174 -15.74 -3.06 11.04
N LEU A 175 -15.22 -2.99 9.81
CA LEU A 175 -15.08 -1.73 9.07
C LEU A 175 -16.47 -1.24 8.60
N ILE A 176 -17.25 -0.71 9.53
CA ILE A 176 -18.22 0.34 9.28
C ILE A 176 -17.38 1.61 9.16
N ILE A 177 -17.25 2.15 7.95
CA ILE A 177 -16.64 3.48 7.74
C ILE A 177 -17.75 4.51 7.88
#